data_AF-A0A3N5FK73-F1
#
_entry.id   AF-A0A3N5FK73-F1
#
_cell.length_a   1.000
_cell.length_b   1.000
_cell.length_c   1.000
_cell.angle_alpha   90.00
_cell.angle_beta   90.00
_cell.angle_gamma   90.00
#
_symmetry.space_group_name_H-M   'P 1'
#
loop_
_entity.id
_entity.type
_entity.pdbx_description
1 polymer ?
#
loop_
_entity_poly.entity_id
_entity_poly.type
_entity_poly.pdbx_seq_one_letter_code
_entity_poly.pdbx_strand_id
1 'polypeptide(L)'
;MTHGVLRKSVLAALLGLSGALNACTYWHGDLERIIDESERDFRRNLVGPFAEVQMKDVINNPSAYKFVNIRFDAILNKVGEKAFVPFWTTFEAERYMGFSAWPGDAKLWMAEERGRSYPLFFVDKRGPNVTDLVNAGRFSVVRISGTVMGDYELKAWIEVNRIEVIEQAVYTEDALADLGLAKAAVADKKPAVAIRHYESALAGIWTTPLRLEIHLALARLYEGRGDLQMALEHYLGAELNAPDNEEALKGIERVNAALEGRSAAPETPPQQQ
;
A
#
# COMPACT_ATOMS: atom_id res chain seq x y z
N MET A 1 -32.04 -61.73 -50.73
CA MET A 1 -31.56 -60.94 -49.57
C MET A 1 -32.14 -61.55 -48.31
N THR A 2 -31.29 -62.03 -47.41
CA THR A 2 -31.68 -62.85 -46.27
C THR A 2 -32.32 -62.00 -45.18
N HIS A 3 -33.39 -62.53 -44.57
CA HIS A 3 -34.20 -61.89 -43.52
C HIS A 3 -33.39 -61.28 -42.36
N GLY A 4 -32.16 -61.77 -42.14
CA GLY A 4 -31.25 -61.27 -41.12
C GLY A 4 -30.65 -59.89 -41.40
N VAL A 5 -30.44 -59.52 -42.68
CA VAL A 5 -29.88 -58.20 -43.04
C VAL A 5 -30.93 -57.12 -42.82
N LEU A 6 -32.18 -57.38 -43.24
CA LEU A 6 -33.28 -56.44 -43.07
C LEU A 6 -33.57 -56.16 -41.58
N ARG A 7 -33.49 -57.19 -40.72
CA ARG A 7 -33.71 -57.02 -39.27
C ARG A 7 -32.65 -56.14 -38.61
N LYS A 8 -31.38 -56.26 -39.01
CA LYS A 8 -30.29 -55.44 -38.44
C LYS A 8 -30.39 -53.98 -38.90
N SER A 9 -30.77 -53.73 -40.14
CA SER A 9 -30.96 -52.37 -40.66
C SER A 9 -32.15 -51.66 -40.00
N VAL A 10 -33.26 -52.37 -39.77
CA VAL A 10 -34.44 -51.80 -39.08
C VAL A 10 -34.15 -51.48 -37.62
N LEU A 11 -33.39 -52.32 -36.91
CA LEU A 11 -33.01 -52.05 -35.52
C LEU A 11 -32.07 -50.85 -35.39
N ALA A 12 -31.11 -50.70 -36.31
CA ALA A 12 -30.20 -49.56 -36.33
C ALA A 12 -30.93 -48.24 -36.64
N ALA A 13 -31.91 -48.26 -37.56
CA ALA A 13 -32.73 -47.10 -37.87
C ALA A 13 -33.63 -46.70 -36.68
N LEU A 14 -34.20 -47.67 -35.97
CA LEU A 14 -35.00 -47.40 -34.76
C LEU A 14 -34.17 -46.83 -33.61
N LEU A 15 -32.95 -47.33 -33.39
CA LEU A 15 -32.06 -46.77 -32.36
C LEU A 15 -31.57 -45.35 -32.70
N GLY A 16 -31.32 -45.06 -33.99
CA GLY A 16 -31.00 -43.70 -34.45
C GLY A 16 -32.15 -42.71 -34.24
N LEU A 17 -33.39 -43.15 -34.52
CA LEU A 17 -34.59 -42.32 -34.32
C LEU A 17 -34.90 -42.08 -32.83
N SER A 18 -34.68 -43.07 -31.96
CA SER A 18 -34.84 -42.89 -30.51
C SER A 18 -33.81 -41.92 -29.91
N GLY A 19 -32.58 -41.89 -30.45
CA GLY A 19 -31.57 -40.91 -30.07
C GLY A 19 -31.92 -39.48 -30.51
N ALA A 20 -32.48 -39.33 -31.73
CA ALA A 20 -32.90 -38.03 -32.24
C ALA A 20 -34.15 -37.46 -31.54
N LEU A 21 -35.07 -38.31 -31.09
CA LEU A 21 -36.28 -37.87 -30.39
C LEU A 21 -36.01 -37.39 -28.96
N ASN A 22 -35.00 -37.94 -28.27
CA ASN A 22 -34.56 -37.41 -26.96
C ASN A 22 -33.78 -36.10 -27.07
N ALA A 23 -33.24 -35.76 -28.25
CA ALA A 23 -32.58 -34.47 -28.46
C ALA A 23 -33.57 -33.31 -28.65
N CYS A 24 -34.82 -33.58 -29.00
CA CYS A 24 -35.82 -32.55 -29.35
C CYS A 24 -36.77 -32.16 -28.21
N THR A 25 -36.83 -32.92 -27.11
CA THR A 25 -37.66 -32.55 -25.94
C THR A 25 -36.91 -31.76 -24.88
N TYR A 26 -35.63 -31.44 -25.09
CA TYR A 26 -34.83 -30.69 -24.11
C TYR A 26 -34.76 -29.17 -24.36
N TRP A 27 -35.50 -28.63 -25.34
CA TRP A 27 -35.17 -27.30 -25.88
C TRP A 27 -36.28 -26.25 -25.95
N HIS A 28 -37.46 -26.43 -25.35
CA HIS A 28 -38.55 -25.44 -25.51
C HIS A 28 -39.41 -25.19 -24.26
N GLY A 29 -38.84 -25.06 -23.04
CA GLY A 29 -39.75 -24.75 -21.92
C GLY A 29 -39.24 -24.29 -20.56
N ASP A 30 -37.94 -24.11 -20.31
CA ASP A 30 -37.50 -23.48 -19.04
C ASP A 30 -36.07 -22.89 -19.10
N LEU A 31 -35.64 -22.43 -20.28
CA LEU A 31 -34.29 -21.91 -20.52
C LEU A 31 -34.14 -20.40 -20.31
N GLU A 32 -35.17 -19.70 -19.80
CA GLU A 32 -34.97 -18.38 -19.20
C GLU A 32 -34.53 -18.46 -17.72
N ARG A 33 -34.43 -19.68 -17.16
CA ARG A 33 -33.97 -19.89 -15.77
C ARG A 33 -32.85 -20.92 -15.62
N ILE A 34 -32.12 -21.21 -16.69
CA ILE A 34 -30.74 -21.70 -16.57
C ILE A 34 -29.87 -20.49 -16.84
N ILE A 35 -29.72 -19.69 -15.79
CA ILE A 35 -28.63 -18.72 -15.64
C ILE A 35 -27.36 -19.46 -16.03
N ASP A 36 -26.59 -18.90 -16.95
CA ASP A 36 -25.26 -19.36 -17.31
C ASP A 36 -24.44 -19.69 -16.05
N GLU A 37 -24.34 -20.97 -15.71
CA GLU A 37 -23.53 -21.46 -14.60
C GLU A 37 -22.11 -21.80 -15.07
N SER A 38 -21.77 -21.57 -16.34
CA SER A 38 -20.39 -21.74 -16.81
C SER A 38 -19.48 -20.57 -16.38
N GLU A 39 -20.08 -19.49 -15.85
CA GLU A 39 -19.43 -18.49 -14.99
C GLU A 39 -19.57 -18.77 -13.47
N ARG A 40 -20.07 -19.94 -13.04
CA ARG A 40 -19.78 -20.45 -11.69
C ARG A 40 -18.41 -21.09 -11.64
N ASP A 41 -17.42 -20.33 -12.10
CA ASP A 41 -16.09 -20.50 -11.57
C ASP A 41 -16.17 -20.04 -10.10
N PHE A 42 -16.21 -20.99 -9.17
CA PHE A 42 -16.10 -20.73 -7.73
C PHE A 42 -14.76 -20.07 -7.33
N ARG A 43 -13.93 -19.74 -8.32
CA ARG A 43 -12.86 -18.76 -8.21
C ARG A 43 -13.42 -17.36 -8.39
N ARG A 44 -13.89 -16.83 -7.25
CA ARG A 44 -14.15 -15.41 -6.93
C ARG A 44 -13.46 -14.44 -7.91
N ASN A 45 -14.29 -13.78 -8.72
CA ASN A 45 -13.93 -12.64 -9.57
C ASN A 45 -13.10 -11.60 -8.80
N LEU A 46 -11.96 -11.22 -9.38
CA LEU A 46 -10.93 -10.33 -8.81
C LEU A 46 -11.22 -8.82 -9.01
N VAL A 47 -12.48 -8.46 -9.32
CA VAL A 47 -12.99 -7.08 -9.45
C VAL A 47 -13.98 -6.80 -8.30
N GLY A 48 -13.51 -6.99 -7.06
CA GLY A 48 -14.29 -7.54 -5.94
C GLY A 48 -15.29 -6.64 -5.15
N PRO A 49 -16.01 -7.24 -4.18
CA PRO A 49 -17.17 -6.68 -3.46
C PRO A 49 -16.85 -5.64 -2.36
N PHE A 50 -15.71 -4.94 -2.47
CA PHE A 50 -15.26 -3.99 -1.45
C PHE A 50 -15.32 -2.58 -2.03
N ALA A 51 -15.93 -1.64 -1.29
CA ALA A 51 -15.88 -0.23 -1.63
C ALA A 51 -14.47 0.32 -1.34
N GLU A 52 -13.81 0.87 -2.35
CA GLU A 52 -12.55 1.60 -2.18
C GLU A 52 -12.84 2.92 -1.46
N VAL A 53 -12.23 3.12 -0.29
CA VAL A 53 -12.47 4.27 0.59
C VAL A 53 -11.14 4.79 1.15
N GLN A 54 -11.12 6.01 1.68
CA GLN A 54 -9.98 6.44 2.48
C GLN A 54 -10.18 6.01 3.94
N MET A 55 -9.12 5.49 4.57
CA MET A 55 -9.17 5.11 5.99
C MET A 55 -9.63 6.26 6.90
N LYS A 56 -9.22 7.50 6.58
CA LYS A 56 -9.62 8.71 7.32
C LYS A 56 -11.14 8.92 7.32
N ASP A 57 -11.82 8.63 6.21
CA ASP A 57 -13.27 8.78 6.13
C ASP A 57 -13.99 7.77 7.02
N VAL A 58 -13.48 6.53 7.07
CA VAL A 58 -14.01 5.46 7.94
C VAL A 58 -13.80 5.80 9.42
N ILE A 59 -12.65 6.38 9.77
CA ILE A 59 -12.35 6.82 11.15
C ILE A 59 -13.26 7.98 11.56
N ASN A 60 -13.44 8.97 10.68
CA ASN A 60 -14.20 10.18 10.99
C ASN A 60 -15.72 9.96 11.00
N ASN A 61 -16.21 8.99 10.21
CA ASN A 61 -17.65 8.71 10.08
C ASN A 61 -17.94 7.19 10.06
N PRO A 62 -17.68 6.46 11.16
CA PRO A 62 -17.78 5.01 11.18
C PRO A 62 -19.19 4.49 10.95
N SER A 63 -20.22 5.23 11.40
CA SER A 63 -21.62 4.84 11.26
C SER A 63 -22.06 4.73 9.79
N ALA A 64 -21.48 5.53 8.89
CA ALA A 64 -21.77 5.47 7.45
C ALA A 64 -21.26 4.18 6.78
N TYR A 65 -20.28 3.51 7.39
CA TYR A 65 -19.65 2.31 6.83
C TYR A 65 -20.07 1.02 7.54
N LYS A 66 -21.00 1.09 8.51
CA LYS A 66 -21.42 -0.07 9.30
C LYS A 66 -21.98 -1.18 8.39
N PHE A 67 -21.44 -2.39 8.54
CA PHE A 67 -21.69 -3.58 7.73
C PHE A 67 -21.32 -3.45 6.25
N VAL A 68 -20.55 -2.43 5.89
CA VAL A 68 -20.02 -2.25 4.53
C VAL A 68 -18.67 -2.95 4.42
N ASN A 69 -18.48 -3.67 3.31
CA ASN A 69 -17.20 -4.21 2.91
C ASN A 69 -16.37 -3.08 2.30
N ILE A 70 -15.26 -2.74 2.95
CA ILE A 70 -14.39 -1.64 2.57
C ILE A 70 -12.98 -2.12 2.25
N ARG A 71 -12.30 -1.36 1.41
CA ARG A 71 -10.89 -1.54 1.09
C ARG A 71 -10.16 -0.20 1.09
N PHE A 72 -8.97 -0.19 1.66
CA PHE A 72 -8.13 1.00 1.76
C PHE A 72 -6.67 0.61 1.99
N ASP A 73 -5.77 1.54 1.68
CA ASP A 73 -4.34 1.40 1.94
C ASP A 73 -3.99 2.00 3.31
N ALA A 74 -3.07 1.32 4.02
CA ALA A 74 -2.67 1.67 5.38
C ALA A 74 -1.18 1.34 5.61
N ILE A 75 -0.58 1.97 6.61
CA ILE A 75 0.79 1.68 7.06
C ILE A 75 0.69 0.90 8.37
N LEU A 76 1.24 -0.30 8.42
CA LEU A 76 1.16 -1.16 9.61
C LEU A 76 1.97 -0.56 10.77
N ASN A 77 1.38 -0.47 11.96
CA ASN A 77 2.06 -0.01 13.17
C ASN A 77 2.48 -1.18 14.06
N LYS A 78 1.51 -1.89 14.61
CA LYS A 78 1.79 -2.90 15.64
C LYS A 78 0.81 -4.05 15.53
N VAL A 79 1.34 -5.26 15.60
CA VAL A 79 0.56 -6.50 15.69
C VAL A 79 0.40 -6.89 17.16
N GLY A 80 -0.75 -7.49 17.52
CA GLY A 80 -1.02 -7.93 18.88
C GLY A 80 -1.50 -6.81 19.80
N GLU A 81 -2.26 -5.85 19.26
CA GLU A 81 -2.93 -4.85 20.09
C GLU A 81 -3.95 -5.52 21.01
N LYS A 82 -3.99 -5.05 22.26
CA LYS A 82 -4.87 -5.58 23.30
C LYS A 82 -6.20 -4.83 23.41
N ALA A 83 -6.59 -4.13 22.35
CA ALA A 83 -7.83 -3.36 22.29
C ALA A 83 -9.04 -4.31 22.14
N PHE A 84 -9.32 -5.09 23.19
CA PHE A 84 -10.49 -5.94 23.29
C PHE A 84 -11.40 -5.36 24.37
N VAL A 85 -12.65 -5.09 24.00
CA VAL A 85 -13.68 -4.67 24.93
C VAL A 85 -14.73 -5.79 24.96
N PRO A 86 -14.67 -6.69 25.97
CA PRO A 86 -15.63 -7.77 26.09
C PRO A 86 -17.07 -7.24 26.15
N PHE A 87 -18.04 -8.06 25.70
CA PHE A 87 -19.49 -7.80 25.66
C PHE A 87 -19.99 -6.76 24.65
N TRP A 88 -19.19 -5.76 24.29
CA TRP A 88 -19.63 -4.68 23.39
C TRP A 88 -19.30 -4.91 21.93
N THR A 89 -18.44 -5.89 21.64
CA THR A 89 -17.99 -6.20 20.28
C THR A 89 -17.99 -7.70 20.04
N THR A 90 -18.02 -8.08 18.76
CA THR A 90 -17.97 -9.49 18.32
C THR A 90 -16.56 -10.08 18.36
N PHE A 91 -15.56 -9.31 18.79
CA PHE A 91 -14.15 -9.68 18.73
C PHE A 91 -13.67 -10.28 20.05
N GLU A 92 -13.53 -11.60 20.07
CA GLU A 92 -12.95 -12.33 21.19
C GLU A 92 -11.43 -12.45 21.05
N ALA A 93 -10.70 -12.18 22.13
CA ALA A 93 -9.23 -12.26 22.14
C ALA A 93 -8.70 -13.66 21.87
N GLU A 94 -9.51 -14.71 22.05
CA GLU A 94 -9.14 -16.10 21.74
C GLU A 94 -9.15 -16.35 20.23
N ARG A 95 -10.15 -15.82 19.52
CA ARG A 95 -10.38 -16.02 18.09
C ARG A 95 -9.66 -15.00 17.20
N TYR A 96 -9.63 -13.73 17.60
CA TYR A 96 -9.08 -12.64 16.79
C TYR A 96 -7.75 -12.13 17.31
N MET A 97 -6.92 -11.65 16.39
CA MET A 97 -5.71 -10.90 16.68
C MET A 97 -5.94 -9.42 16.32
N GLY A 98 -5.84 -8.55 17.33
CA GLY A 98 -5.91 -7.11 17.14
C GLY A 98 -4.60 -6.55 16.57
N PHE A 99 -4.69 -5.53 15.72
CA PHE A 99 -3.53 -4.78 15.27
C PHE A 99 -3.88 -3.30 15.03
N SER A 100 -2.85 -2.47 14.93
CA SER A 100 -2.97 -1.04 14.64
C SER A 100 -2.29 -0.66 13.34
N ALA A 101 -2.86 0.33 12.65
CA ALA A 101 -2.31 0.88 11.42
C ALA A 101 -2.57 2.40 11.33
N TRP A 102 -1.78 3.10 10.54
CA TRP A 102 -2.02 4.49 10.14
C TRP A 102 -2.66 4.54 8.75
N PRO A 103 -3.34 5.64 8.40
CA PRO A 103 -3.74 5.90 7.01
C PRO A 103 -2.57 5.75 6.03
N GLY A 104 -2.82 5.26 4.83
CA GLY A 104 -1.78 5.06 3.80
C GLY A 104 -1.03 6.35 3.41
N ASP A 105 -1.65 7.51 3.63
CA ASP A 105 -1.09 8.84 3.37
C ASP A 105 -0.52 9.54 4.62
N ALA A 106 -0.39 8.81 5.74
CA ALA A 106 0.09 9.38 7.00
C ALA A 106 1.58 9.76 6.92
N LYS A 107 1.88 11.00 7.30
CA LYS A 107 3.25 11.53 7.33
C LYS A 107 3.94 11.13 8.63
N LEU A 108 4.43 9.90 8.73
CA LEU A 108 4.97 9.31 9.98
C LEU A 108 6.22 10.01 10.55
N TRP A 109 6.80 10.96 9.82
CA TRP A 109 7.84 11.85 10.34
C TRP A 109 7.29 13.00 11.19
N MET A 110 5.99 13.26 11.13
CA MET A 110 5.29 14.20 12.00
C MET A 110 4.84 13.48 13.27
N ALA A 111 5.25 13.98 14.44
CA ALA A 111 4.92 13.37 15.72
C ALA A 111 3.40 13.26 15.94
N GLU A 112 2.64 14.27 15.49
CA GLU A 112 1.18 14.29 15.57
C GLU A 112 0.53 13.13 14.79
N GLU A 113 1.00 12.88 13.56
CA GLU A 113 0.49 11.80 12.71
C GLU A 113 0.84 10.42 13.27
N ARG A 114 2.03 10.25 13.87
CA ARG A 114 2.39 8.99 14.56
C ARG A 114 1.44 8.68 15.72
N GLY A 115 0.98 9.69 16.44
CA GLY A 115 0.01 9.55 17.52
C GLY A 115 -1.38 9.11 17.06
N ARG A 116 -1.71 9.24 15.77
CA ARG A 116 -3.02 8.92 15.18
C ARG A 116 -3.11 7.48 14.66
N SER A 117 -2.37 6.55 15.26
CA SER A 117 -2.52 5.14 14.92
C SER A 117 -3.91 4.63 15.31
N TYR A 118 -4.54 3.85 14.44
CA TYR A 118 -5.87 3.31 14.65
C TYR A 118 -5.80 1.85 15.09
N PRO A 119 -6.22 1.48 16.32
CA PRO A 119 -5.95 0.17 16.90
C PRO A 119 -7.13 -0.82 16.85
N LEU A 120 -8.10 -0.63 15.95
CA LEU A 120 -9.37 -1.38 15.94
C LEU A 120 -9.54 -2.26 14.69
N PHE A 121 -8.45 -2.90 14.29
CA PHE A 121 -8.44 -3.92 13.25
C PHE A 121 -8.28 -5.31 13.85
N PHE A 122 -9.07 -6.27 13.37
CA PHE A 122 -9.11 -7.62 13.91
C PHE A 122 -9.04 -8.64 12.79
N VAL A 123 -8.07 -9.55 12.84
CA VAL A 123 -7.96 -10.68 11.91
C VAL A 123 -8.23 -12.00 12.64
N ASP A 124 -8.99 -12.91 12.03
CA ASP A 124 -9.20 -14.24 12.60
C ASP A 124 -7.86 -15.01 12.63
N LYS A 125 -7.46 -15.50 13.81
CA LYS A 125 -6.19 -16.23 14.01
C LYS A 125 -6.11 -17.55 13.23
N ARG A 126 -7.25 -18.12 12.84
CA ARG A 126 -7.31 -19.35 12.04
C ARG A 126 -7.31 -19.06 10.54
N GLY A 127 -7.48 -17.79 10.15
CA GLY A 127 -7.51 -17.38 8.75
C GLY A 127 -6.10 -17.36 8.14
N PRO A 128 -5.99 -17.52 6.81
CA PRO A 128 -4.70 -17.49 6.11
C PRO A 128 -3.97 -16.14 6.23
N ASN A 129 -4.71 -15.04 6.45
CA ASN A 129 -4.14 -13.69 6.50
C ASN A 129 -3.31 -13.40 7.76
N VAL A 130 -3.41 -14.23 8.81
CA VAL A 130 -2.63 -14.01 10.04
C VAL A 130 -1.14 -14.12 9.77
N THR A 131 -0.74 -15.05 8.90
CA THR A 131 0.65 -15.25 8.52
C THR A 131 1.17 -14.04 7.74
N ASP A 132 0.37 -13.53 6.80
CA ASP A 132 0.73 -12.32 6.04
C ASP A 132 0.87 -11.09 6.95
N LEU A 133 -0.02 -10.94 7.94
CA LEU A 133 0.07 -9.86 8.93
C LEU A 133 1.32 -9.98 9.82
N VAL A 134 1.63 -11.18 10.31
CA VAL A 134 2.80 -11.40 11.17
C VAL A 134 4.10 -11.21 10.40
N ASN A 135 4.12 -11.59 9.12
CA ASN A 135 5.26 -11.39 8.24
C ASN A 135 5.38 -9.93 7.76
N ALA A 136 4.27 -9.19 7.69
CA ALA A 136 4.28 -7.76 7.47
C ALA A 136 4.95 -7.09 8.68
N GLY A 137 6.20 -6.66 8.52
CA GLY A 137 6.89 -5.88 9.53
C GLY A 137 6.20 -4.53 9.78
N ARG A 138 6.49 -3.91 10.93
CA ARG A 138 6.12 -2.51 11.19
C ARG A 138 6.58 -1.62 10.04
N PHE A 139 5.78 -0.61 9.69
CA PHE A 139 5.98 0.30 8.55
C PHE A 139 5.76 -0.32 7.16
N SER A 140 5.28 -1.55 7.07
CA SER A 140 4.85 -2.09 5.77
C SER A 140 3.58 -1.40 5.31
N VAL A 141 3.52 -1.05 4.02
CA VAL A 141 2.31 -0.55 3.38
C VAL A 141 1.47 -1.76 3.01
N VAL A 142 0.24 -1.79 3.51
CA VAL A 142 -0.69 -2.90 3.35
C VAL A 142 -2.01 -2.40 2.77
N ARG A 143 -2.59 -3.17 1.88
CA ARG A 143 -3.97 -3.02 1.44
C ARG A 143 -4.87 -3.91 2.28
N ILE A 144 -5.76 -3.28 3.02
CA ILE A 144 -6.68 -3.97 3.94
C ILE A 144 -8.04 -4.06 3.26
N SER A 145 -8.61 -5.27 3.18
CA SER A 145 -10.01 -5.46 2.82
C SER A 145 -10.74 -6.07 4.02
N GLY A 146 -11.80 -5.42 4.47
CA GLY A 146 -12.51 -5.80 5.69
C GLY A 146 -13.95 -5.33 5.72
N THR A 147 -14.64 -5.62 6.82
CA THR A 147 -16.02 -5.25 7.07
C THR A 147 -16.09 -4.46 8.37
N VAL A 148 -16.76 -3.31 8.37
CA VAL A 148 -16.99 -2.56 9.61
C VAL A 148 -18.10 -3.23 10.40
N MET A 149 -17.76 -3.95 11.46
CA MET A 149 -18.73 -4.73 12.25
C MET A 149 -19.56 -3.87 13.20
N GLY A 150 -19.03 -2.70 13.60
CA GLY A 150 -19.71 -1.79 14.50
C GLY A 150 -19.01 -0.45 14.64
N ASP A 151 -19.70 0.48 15.31
CA ASP A 151 -19.33 1.88 15.50
C ASP A 151 -19.30 2.29 16.98
N TYR A 152 -19.05 1.33 17.88
CA TYR A 152 -19.04 1.55 19.34
C TYR A 152 -18.05 2.65 19.74
N GLU A 153 -18.50 3.58 20.61
CA GLU A 153 -17.77 4.80 20.99
C GLU A 153 -17.35 5.69 19.81
N LEU A 154 -18.16 5.74 18.75
CA LEU A 154 -17.86 6.49 17.52
C LEU A 154 -16.55 6.04 16.87
N LYS A 155 -16.23 4.74 16.97
CA LYS A 155 -15.05 4.14 16.34
C LYS A 155 -15.46 2.92 15.53
N ALA A 156 -14.96 2.82 14.30
CA ALA A 156 -15.10 1.64 13.44
C ALA A 156 -14.34 0.43 14.01
N TRP A 157 -15.06 -0.64 14.33
CA TRP A 157 -14.47 -1.93 14.67
C TRP A 157 -14.46 -2.80 13.42
N ILE A 158 -13.27 -3.10 12.89
CA ILE A 158 -13.13 -3.64 11.54
C ILE A 158 -12.64 -5.09 11.59
N GLU A 159 -13.45 -6.00 11.07
CA GLU A 159 -13.04 -7.38 10.79
C GLU A 159 -12.29 -7.41 9.47
N VAL A 160 -11.04 -7.85 9.50
CA VAL A 160 -10.15 -7.86 8.35
C VAL A 160 -10.21 -9.23 7.67
N ASN A 161 -10.75 -9.21 6.45
CA ASN A 161 -10.97 -10.40 5.63
C ASN A 161 -9.76 -10.74 4.76
N ARG A 162 -8.94 -9.74 4.40
CA ARG A 162 -7.74 -9.89 3.56
C ARG A 162 -6.75 -8.78 3.84
N ILE A 163 -5.46 -9.14 3.83
CA ILE A 163 -4.35 -8.19 3.91
C ILE A 163 -3.40 -8.52 2.76
N GLU A 164 -3.08 -7.53 1.94
CA GLU A 164 -2.07 -7.65 0.88
C GLU A 164 -0.92 -6.71 1.23
N VAL A 165 0.30 -7.22 1.32
CA VAL A 165 1.48 -6.37 1.51
C VAL A 165 1.85 -5.76 0.16
N ILE A 166 1.73 -4.44 0.05
CA ILE A 166 2.14 -3.68 -1.15
C ILE A 166 3.65 -3.45 -1.11
N GLU A 167 4.16 -2.98 0.03
CA GLU A 167 5.56 -2.62 0.21
C GLU A 167 6.02 -3.01 1.62
N GLN A 168 7.17 -3.69 1.74
CA GLN A 168 7.70 -4.11 3.03
C GLN A 168 8.52 -3.00 3.69
N ALA A 169 8.26 -2.78 4.98
CA ALA A 169 9.08 -1.98 5.89
C ALA A 169 9.66 -0.70 5.27
N VAL A 170 8.79 0.23 4.89
CA VAL A 170 9.16 1.45 4.14
C VAL A 170 10.10 2.38 4.91
N TYR A 171 10.10 2.27 6.23
CA TYR A 171 10.86 3.10 7.15
C TYR A 171 11.47 2.25 8.26
N THR A 172 12.57 2.71 8.84
CA THR A 172 13.02 2.28 10.16
C THR A 172 12.62 3.31 11.23
N GLU A 173 12.50 2.87 12.48
CA GLU A 173 12.18 3.76 13.61
C GLU A 173 13.30 4.79 13.84
N ASP A 174 14.55 4.35 13.73
CA ASP A 174 15.74 5.21 13.83
C ASP A 174 15.74 6.29 12.74
N ALA A 175 15.40 5.94 11.50
CA ALA A 175 15.35 6.91 10.41
C ALA A 175 14.24 7.96 10.61
N LEU A 176 13.07 7.57 11.14
CA LEU A 176 12.01 8.52 11.48
C LEU A 176 12.37 9.41 12.68
N ALA A 177 13.19 8.91 13.61
CA ALA A 177 13.72 9.70 14.72
C ALA A 177 14.75 10.73 14.22
N ASP A 178 15.71 10.28 13.41
CA ASP A 178 16.72 11.13 12.79
C ASP A 178 16.10 12.21 11.91
N LEU A 179 15.09 11.88 11.11
CA LEU A 179 14.37 12.87 10.31
C LEU A 179 13.71 13.95 11.18
N GLY A 180 13.15 13.57 12.33
CA GLY A 180 12.61 14.52 13.31
C GLY A 180 13.68 15.44 13.88
N LEU A 181 14.84 14.88 14.25
CA LEU A 181 16.00 15.64 14.76
C LEU A 181 16.58 16.57 13.68
N ALA A 182 16.64 16.13 12.43
CA ALA A 182 17.10 16.92 11.30
C ALA A 182 16.23 18.16 11.10
N LYS A 183 14.90 17.98 11.08
CA LYS A 183 13.93 19.09 10.94
C LYS A 183 14.02 20.08 12.10
N ALA A 184 14.15 19.58 13.34
CA ALA A 184 14.39 20.43 14.51
C ALA A 184 15.70 21.23 14.39
N ALA A 185 16.79 20.59 13.94
CA ALA A 185 18.07 21.25 13.73
C ALA A 185 18.03 22.33 12.63
N VAL A 186 17.26 22.14 11.57
CA VAL A 186 17.01 23.18 10.56
C VAL A 186 16.29 24.38 11.17
N ALA A 187 15.24 24.15 11.96
CA ALA A 187 14.51 25.22 12.65
C ALA A 187 15.42 26.02 13.62
N ASP A 188 16.32 25.31 14.30
CA ASP A 188 17.33 25.89 15.18
C ASP A 188 18.52 26.57 14.47
N LYS A 189 18.53 26.60 13.13
CA LYS A 189 19.64 27.12 12.30
C LYS A 189 20.99 26.42 12.58
N LYS A 190 20.96 25.11 12.83
CA LYS A 190 22.14 24.25 13.04
C LYS A 190 22.36 23.34 11.80
N PRO A 191 22.82 23.88 10.66
CA PRO A 191 22.86 23.14 9.39
C PRO A 191 23.76 21.89 9.45
N ALA A 192 24.89 21.94 10.14
CA ALA A 192 25.79 20.78 10.25
C ALA A 192 25.15 19.59 10.99
N VAL A 193 24.34 19.88 12.01
CA VAL A 193 23.59 18.83 12.75
C VAL A 193 22.46 18.29 11.88
N ALA A 194 21.76 19.18 11.17
CA ALA A 194 20.68 18.79 10.26
C ALA A 194 21.18 17.84 9.15
N ILE A 195 22.30 18.18 8.49
CA ILE A 195 22.92 17.35 7.44
C ILE A 195 23.15 15.93 7.95
N ARG A 196 23.85 15.77 9.07
CA ARG A 196 24.18 14.46 9.64
C ARG A 196 22.94 13.59 9.88
N HIS A 197 21.88 14.18 10.44
CA HIS A 197 20.65 13.43 10.72
C HIS A 197 19.85 13.13 9.44
N TYR A 198 19.85 14.02 8.44
CA TYR A 198 19.23 13.72 7.15
C TYR A 198 19.95 12.58 6.41
N GLU A 199 21.29 12.57 6.41
CA GLU A 199 22.07 11.48 5.83
C GLU A 199 21.78 10.14 6.52
N SER A 200 21.72 10.13 7.84
CA SER A 200 21.35 8.94 8.63
C SER A 200 19.92 8.47 8.30
N ALA A 201 18.97 9.39 8.24
CA ALA A 201 17.58 9.07 7.88
C ALA A 201 17.47 8.48 6.46
N LEU A 202 18.23 9.01 5.50
CA LEU A 202 18.21 8.55 4.10
C LEU A 202 18.64 7.08 3.95
N ALA A 203 19.46 6.56 4.86
CA ALA A 203 19.88 5.16 4.86
C ALA A 203 18.75 4.17 5.25
N GLY A 204 17.74 4.64 6.00
CA GLY A 204 16.63 3.80 6.50
C GLY A 204 15.24 4.16 5.93
N ILE A 205 15.17 5.01 4.91
CA ILE A 205 13.92 5.40 4.23
C ILE A 205 13.99 4.93 2.78
N TRP A 206 13.06 4.08 2.37
CA TRP A 206 13.04 3.52 1.01
C TRP A 206 11.98 4.12 0.09
N THR A 207 11.01 4.87 0.62
CA THR A 207 9.96 5.48 -0.20
C THR A 207 10.44 6.66 -1.04
N THR A 208 10.03 6.65 -2.31
CA THR A 208 10.34 7.71 -3.28
C THR A 208 9.94 9.12 -2.82
N PRO A 209 8.72 9.39 -2.30
CA PRO A 209 8.32 10.76 -1.98
C PRO A 209 9.10 11.38 -0.83
N LEU A 210 9.44 10.60 0.21
CA LEU A 210 10.17 11.11 1.36
C LEU A 210 11.67 11.23 1.07
N ARG A 211 12.24 10.31 0.29
CA ARG A 211 13.62 10.41 -0.19
C ARG A 211 13.81 11.70 -1.01
N LEU A 212 12.86 12.03 -1.90
CA LEU A 212 12.86 13.30 -2.62
C LEU A 212 12.97 14.51 -1.67
N GLU A 213 12.10 14.58 -0.66
CA GLU A 213 12.11 15.70 0.32
C GLU A 213 13.46 15.81 1.05
N ILE A 214 14.03 14.67 1.47
CA ILE A 214 15.33 14.62 2.15
C ILE A 214 16.47 15.06 1.22
N HIS A 215 16.49 14.57 -0.02
CA HIS A 215 17.49 14.96 -1.02
C HIS A 215 17.43 16.47 -1.31
N LEU A 216 16.25 17.05 -1.51
CA LEU A 216 16.10 18.50 -1.70
C LEU A 216 16.56 19.29 -0.45
N ALA A 217 16.23 18.81 0.75
CA ALA A 217 16.68 19.45 1.98
C ALA A 217 18.20 19.43 2.15
N LEU A 218 18.84 18.27 1.90
CA LEU A 218 20.30 18.13 1.93
C LEU A 218 20.96 19.01 0.87
N ALA A 219 20.45 19.02 -0.36
CA ALA A 219 20.99 19.82 -1.45
C ALA A 219 21.03 21.31 -1.09
N ARG A 220 19.92 21.86 -0.56
CA ARG A 220 19.86 23.25 -0.08
C ARG A 220 20.83 23.53 1.07
N LEU A 221 20.98 22.59 2.00
CA LEU A 221 21.90 22.73 3.14
C LEU A 221 23.37 22.76 2.69
N TYR A 222 23.77 21.88 1.77
CA TYR A 222 25.12 21.89 1.18
C TYR A 222 25.37 23.11 0.30
N GLU A 223 24.39 23.52 -0.50
CA GLU A 223 24.45 24.73 -1.31
C GLU A 223 24.70 25.97 -0.43
N GLY A 224 23.95 26.10 0.68
CA GLY A 224 24.13 27.17 1.66
C GLY A 224 25.49 27.15 2.38
N ARG A 225 26.15 25.99 2.47
CA ARG A 225 27.52 25.84 3.00
C ARG A 225 28.60 26.13 1.96
N GLY A 226 28.25 26.18 0.67
CA GLY A 226 29.19 26.35 -0.45
C GLY A 226 29.81 25.04 -0.95
N ASP A 227 29.33 23.89 -0.45
CA ASP A 227 29.74 22.54 -0.84
C ASP A 227 28.98 22.09 -2.10
N LEU A 228 29.25 22.79 -3.21
CA LEU A 228 28.48 22.68 -4.46
C LEU A 228 28.45 21.25 -5.02
N GLN A 229 29.53 20.47 -4.87
CA GLN A 229 29.59 19.09 -5.36
C GLN A 229 28.56 18.18 -4.66
N MET A 230 28.49 18.28 -3.33
CA MET A 230 27.52 17.52 -2.52
C MET A 230 26.09 17.99 -2.80
N ALA A 231 25.89 19.31 -2.98
CA ALA A 231 24.60 19.86 -3.35
C ALA A 231 24.10 19.27 -4.68
N LEU A 232 24.97 19.20 -5.70
CA LEU A 232 24.66 18.61 -7.00
C LEU A 232 24.28 17.13 -6.87
N GLU A 233 25.07 16.35 -6.13
CA GLU A 233 24.79 14.92 -5.89
C GLU A 233 23.39 14.73 -5.30
N HIS A 234 23.01 15.54 -4.32
CA HIS A 234 21.69 15.44 -3.72
C HIS A 234 20.56 15.92 -4.64
N TYR A 235 20.76 16.95 -5.46
CA TYR A 235 19.76 17.34 -6.47
C TYR A 235 19.56 16.24 -7.54
N LEU A 236 20.63 15.59 -7.99
CA LEU A 236 20.54 14.42 -8.88
C LEU A 236 19.81 13.25 -8.21
N GLY A 237 20.06 13.03 -6.91
CA GLY A 237 19.29 12.09 -6.11
C GLY A 237 17.80 12.44 -6.04
N ALA A 238 17.45 13.72 -5.94
CA ALA A 238 16.06 14.18 -6.01
C ALA A 238 15.44 13.91 -7.40
N GLU A 239 16.15 14.23 -8.48
CA GLU A 239 15.71 13.94 -9.86
C GLU A 239 15.46 12.44 -10.09
N LEU A 240 16.32 11.56 -9.58
CA LEU A 240 16.13 10.12 -9.68
C LEU A 240 14.82 9.65 -9.04
N ASN A 241 14.38 10.31 -7.96
CA ASN A 241 13.12 10.00 -7.28
C ASN A 241 11.92 10.70 -7.95
N ALA A 242 12.11 11.84 -8.61
CA ALA A 242 11.08 12.55 -9.35
C ALA A 242 11.69 13.32 -10.53
N PRO A 243 11.76 12.71 -11.73
CA PRO A 243 12.46 13.29 -12.88
C PRO A 243 11.94 14.66 -13.31
N ASP A 244 10.64 14.89 -13.13
CA ASP A 244 9.97 16.14 -13.52
C ASP A 244 9.91 17.16 -12.36
N ASN A 245 10.68 16.96 -11.29
CA ASN A 245 10.70 17.88 -10.16
C ASN A 245 11.41 19.18 -10.54
N GLU A 246 10.62 20.24 -10.78
CA GLU A 246 11.11 21.56 -11.18
C GLU A 246 12.18 22.13 -10.25
N GLU A 247 12.08 21.85 -8.94
CA GLU A 247 13.05 22.34 -7.97
C GLU A 247 14.41 21.64 -8.12
N ALA A 248 14.42 20.32 -8.28
CA ALA A 248 15.63 19.55 -8.52
C ALA A 248 16.34 20.01 -9.79
N LEU A 249 15.60 20.14 -10.91
CA LEU A 249 16.15 20.58 -12.19
C LEU A 249 16.77 21.98 -12.12
N LYS A 250 16.05 22.96 -11.53
CA LYS A 250 16.58 24.32 -11.30
C LYS A 250 17.78 24.32 -10.34
N GLY A 251 17.79 23.41 -9.36
CA GLY A 251 18.91 23.19 -8.46
C GLY A 251 20.16 22.75 -9.21
N ILE A 252 20.04 21.73 -10.07
CA ILE A 252 21.11 21.20 -10.91
C ILE A 252 21.69 22.29 -11.81
N GLU A 253 20.84 23.00 -12.55
CA GLU A 253 21.27 24.08 -13.46
C GLU A 253 22.06 25.16 -12.71
N ARG A 254 21.53 25.62 -11.56
CA ARG A 254 22.14 26.67 -10.75
C ARG A 254 23.49 26.25 -10.17
N VAL A 255 23.58 25.02 -9.64
CA VAL A 255 24.82 24.50 -9.05
C VAL A 255 25.88 24.27 -10.13
N ASN A 256 25.51 23.76 -11.31
CA ASN A 256 26.42 23.60 -12.44
C ASN A 256 27.00 24.93 -12.92
N ALA A 257 26.15 25.96 -13.10
CA ALA A 257 26.62 27.30 -13.46
C ALA A 257 27.61 27.87 -12.43
N ALA A 258 27.38 27.63 -11.13
CA ALA A 258 28.28 28.06 -10.07
C ALA A 258 29.62 27.29 -10.07
N LEU A 259 29.61 25.99 -10.39
CA LEU A 259 30.82 25.17 -10.52
C LEU A 259 31.66 25.60 -11.74
N GLU A 260 31.04 25.84 -12.89
CA GLU A 260 31.70 26.36 -14.10
C GLU A 260 32.33 27.73 -13.83
N GLY A 261 31.60 28.63 -13.17
CA GLY A 261 32.13 29.95 -12.79
C GLY A 261 33.34 29.89 -11.86
N ARG A 262 33.40 28.90 -10.94
CA ARG A 262 34.58 28.67 -10.09
C ARG A 262 35.77 28.14 -10.90
N SER A 263 35.54 27.25 -11.87
CA SER A 263 36.60 26.71 -12.72
C SER A 263 37.24 27.76 -13.63
N ALA A 264 36.50 28.81 -13.97
CA ALA A 264 36.97 29.92 -14.79
C ALA A 264 37.74 31.00 -14.02
N ALA A 265 37.71 30.99 -12.68
CA ALA A 265 38.49 31.94 -11.89
C ALA A 265 39.98 31.55 -11.96
N PRO A 266 40.87 32.41 -12.49
CA PRO A 266 42.29 32.09 -12.60
C PRO A 266 42.85 31.79 -11.21
N GLU A 267 43.49 30.62 -11.05
CA GLU A 267 44.21 30.27 -9.83
C GLU A 267 45.20 31.39 -9.53
N THR A 268 44.92 32.18 -8.50
CA THR A 268 45.84 33.24 -8.10
C THR A 268 47.11 32.54 -7.65
N PRO A 269 48.25 32.73 -8.33
CA PRO A 269 49.45 31.96 -8.01
C PRO A 269 49.82 32.18 -6.54
N PRO A 270 50.22 31.13 -5.80
CA PRO A 270 50.55 31.23 -4.39
C PRO A 270 51.64 32.29 -4.22
N GLN A 271 51.34 33.34 -3.43
CA GLN A 271 52.34 34.34 -3.07
C GLN A 271 53.45 33.63 -2.30
N GLN A 272 54.59 33.41 -2.96
CA GLN A 272 55.81 32.91 -2.32
C GLN A 272 56.25 33.94 -1.29
N GLN A 273 56.19 33.57 0.00
CA GLN A 273 56.78 34.32 1.11
C GLN A 273 58.21 33.85 1.36
#